data_AF-A0A1A8XLA3-F1
#
_entry.id   AF-A0A1A8XLA3-F1
#
_cell.length_a   1.000
_cell.length_b   1.000
_cell.length_c   1.000
_cell.angle_alpha   90.00
_cell.angle_beta   90.00
_cell.angle_gamma   90.00
#
_symmetry.space_group_name_H-M   'P 1'
#
loop_
_entity.id
_entity.type
_entity.pdbx_description
1 polymer ?
#
loop_
_entity_poly.entity_id
_entity_poly.type
_entity_poly.pdbx_seq_one_letter_code
_entity_poly.pdbx_strand_id
1 'polypeptide(L)' 'MIEPESNAIYEIELCSGEHRRWRYLGADSCSSVWWRDLETGSEFNEAGLMYAWQIIVKQEDPAAES' A
#
# COMPACT_ATOMS: atom_id res chain seq x y z
N MET A 1 -1.97 4.27 15.64
CA MET A 1 -0.99 3.84 14.63
C MET A 1 -1.70 2.73 13.87
N ILE A 2 -1.99 2.90 12.58
CA ILE A 2 -2.70 1.88 11.81
C ILE A 2 -1.65 0.84 11.42
N GLU A 3 -1.74 -0.36 11.97
CA GLU A 3 -0.91 -1.49 11.56
C GLU A 3 -1.51 -2.03 10.26
N PRO A 4 -0.86 -1.87 9.10
CA PRO A 4 -1.41 -2.37 7.85
C PRO A 4 -1.52 -3.90 7.88
N GLU A 5 -2.66 -4.41 7.44
CA GLU A 5 -2.94 -5.84 7.42
C GLU A 5 -2.32 -6.48 6.18
N SER A 6 -1.64 -7.61 6.38
CA SER A 6 -1.09 -8.43 5.30
C SER A 6 -2.16 -8.67 4.25
N ASN A 7 -1.83 -8.45 2.98
CA ASN A 7 -2.69 -8.71 1.82
C ASN A 7 -3.88 -7.74 1.64
N ALA A 8 -4.04 -6.73 2.51
CA ALA A 8 -5.06 -5.70 2.37
C ALA A 8 -4.66 -4.63 1.35
N ILE A 9 -5.67 -3.99 0.75
CA ILE A 9 -5.49 -2.95 -0.27
C ILE A 9 -5.70 -1.59 0.39
N TYR A 10 -4.83 -0.65 0.06
CA TYR A 10 -4.86 0.71 0.56
C TYR A 10 -4.86 1.68 -0.61
N GLU A 11 -5.65 2.73 -0.47
CA GLU A 11 -5.57 3.87 -1.35
C GLU A 11 -4.48 4.81 -0.84
N ILE A 12 -3.57 5.15 -1.74
CA ILE A 12 -2.36 5.90 -1.46
C ILE A 12 -2.41 7.18 -2.28
N GLU A 13 -2.16 8.31 -1.64
CA GLU A 13 -1.97 9.57 -2.34
C GLU A 13 -0.48 9.87 -2.42
N LEU A 14 -0.01 10.05 -3.65
CA LEU A 14 1.33 10.56 -3.91
C LEU A 14 1.36 12.07 -3.68
N CYS A 15 2.51 12.62 -3.33
CA CYS A 15 2.70 14.07 -3.17
C CYS A 15 2.35 14.88 -4.44
N SER A 16 2.31 14.24 -5.61
CA SER A 16 1.83 14.83 -6.87
C SER A 16 0.30 15.01 -6.94
N GLY A 17 -0.47 14.50 -5.97
CA GLY A 17 -1.93 14.47 -5.97
C GLY A 17 -2.53 13.28 -6.73
N GLU A 18 -1.71 12.31 -7.13
CA GLU A 18 -2.17 11.10 -7.80
C GLU A 18 -2.57 10.03 -6.78
N HIS A 19 -3.76 9.44 -6.95
CA HIS A 19 -4.25 8.34 -6.12
C HIS A 19 -3.90 7.01 -6.77
N ARG A 20 -3.27 6.13 -5.99
CA ARG A 20 -2.85 4.79 -6.39
C ARG A 20 -3.41 3.74 -5.45
N ARG A 21 -3.62 2.53 -5.95
CA ARG A 21 -4.07 1.40 -5.13
C ARG A 21 -2.92 0.42 -4.90
N TRP A 22 -2.45 0.35 -3.66
CA TRP A 22 -1.34 -0.50 -3.29
C TRP A 22 -1.81 -1.61 -2.35
N ARG A 23 -1.38 -2.83 -2.63
CA ARG A 23 -1.56 -3.95 -1.73
C ARG A 23 -0.38 -4.05 -0.77
N TYR A 24 -0.68 -4.13 0.51
CA TYR A 24 0.34 -4.37 1.52
C TYR A 24 0.81 -5.83 1.48
N LEU A 25 2.09 -6.06 1.26
CA LEU A 25 2.68 -7.41 1.20
C LEU A 25 3.22 -7.89 2.56
N GLY A 26 3.50 -6.97 3.49
CA GLY A 26 4.15 -7.27 4.76
C GLY A 26 5.44 -6.50 4.96
N ALA A 27 6.00 -6.58 6.16
CA ALA A 27 7.36 -6.14 6.43
C ALA A 27 8.34 -7.30 6.20
N ASP A 28 9.48 -7.01 5.58
CA ASP A 28 10.58 -7.99 5.47
C ASP A 28 11.35 -8.10 6.80
N SER A 29 12.29 -9.05 6.88
CA SER A 29 13.19 -9.27 8.03
C SER A 29 13.96 -8.01 8.45
N CYS A 30 14.13 -7.05 7.53
CA CYS A 30 14.75 -5.75 7.81
C CYS A 30 13.77 -4.68 8.35
N SER A 31 12.53 -5.05 8.67
CA SER A 31 11.44 -4.12 9.02
C SER A 31 11.05 -3.13 7.91
N SER A 32 11.49 -3.35 6.67
CA SER A 32 11.06 -2.57 5.50
C SER A 32 9.69 -3.04 5.06
N VAL A 33 8.74 -2.12 4.96
CA VAL A 33 7.41 -2.43 4.45
C VAL A 33 7.43 -2.59 2.93
N TRP A 34 6.79 -3.65 2.45
CA TRP A 34 6.58 -3.93 1.03
C TRP A 34 5.15 -3.67 0.60
N TRP A 35 5.04 -3.08 -0.59
CA TRP A 35 3.82 -2.72 -1.27
C TRP A 35 3.85 -3.26 -2.69
N ARG A 36 2.67 -3.56 -3.22
CA ARG A 36 2.48 -3.89 -4.62
C ARG A 36 1.48 -2.95 -5.25
N ASP A 37 1.90 -2.20 -6.24
CA ASP A 37 1.00 -1.36 -7.01
C ASP A 37 0.11 -2.23 -7.89
N LEU A 38 -1.21 -2.11 -7.70
CA LEU A 38 -2.19 -2.92 -8.41
C LEU A 38 -2.45 -2.43 -9.84
N GLU A 39 -2.01 -1.22 -10.18
CA GLU A 39 -2.22 -0.64 -11.50
C GLU A 39 -1.13 -1.05 -12.50
N THR A 40 0.12 -1.09 -12.07
CA THR A 40 1.29 -1.48 -12.85
C THR A 40 1.73 -2.92 -12.55
N GLY A 41 1.33 -3.47 -11.41
CA GLY A 41 1.75 -4.78 -10.92
C GLY A 41 3.14 -4.77 -10.25
N SER A 42 3.77 -3.61 -10.11
CA SER A 42 5.14 -3.46 -9.60
C SER A 42 5.20 -3.59 -8.07
N GLU A 43 6.21 -4.29 -7.59
CA GLU A 43 6.48 -4.47 -6.16
C GLU A 43 7.63 -3.56 -5.73
N PHE A 44 7.45 -2.83 -4.64
CA PHE A 44 8.47 -1.95 -4.08
C PHE A 44 8.33 -1.86 -2.57
N ASN A 45 9.34 -1.30 -1.93
CA ASN A 45 9.32 -0.99 -0.51
C ASN A 45 9.44 0.53 -0.31
N GLU A 46 9.37 0.94 0.96
CA GLU A 46 9.52 2.35 1.37
C GLU A 46 10.81 3.02 0.87
N ALA A 47 11.90 2.26 0.71
CA ALA A 47 13.19 2.78 0.23
C ALA A 47 13.25 2.89 -1.32
N GLY A 48 12.38 2.20 -2.04
CA GLY A 48 12.32 2.23 -3.51
C GLY A 48 11.52 3.41 -4.06
N LEU A 49 10.74 4.10 -3.22
CA LEU A 49 9.95 5.25 -3.63
C LEU A 49 10.80 6.52 -3.64
N MET A 50 10.87 7.15 -4.80
CA MET A 50 11.55 8.44 -4.98
C MET A 50 10.71 9.63 -4.47
N TYR A 51 9.46 9.39 -4.06
CA TYR A 51 8.50 10.41 -3.68
C TYR A 51 7.84 10.12 -2.34
N ALA A 52 7.44 11.17 -1.63
CA ALA A 52 6.60 11.05 -0.44
C ALA A 52 5.18 10.61 -0.83
N TRP A 53 4.58 9.78 0.03
CA TRP A 53 3.27 9.18 -0.16
C TRP A 53 2.58 9.04 1.19
N GLN A 54 1.25 8.93 1.19
CA GLN A 54 0.46 8.73 2.39
C GLN A 54 -0.70 7.76 2.15
N ILE A 55 -1.02 6.96 3.15
CA ILE A 55 -2.20 6.09 3.14
C ILE A 55 -3.42 6.97 3.40
N ILE A 56 -4.35 7.01 2.46
CA ILE A 56 -5.61 7.76 2.58
C ILE A 56 -6.67 6.91 3.27
N VAL A 57 -6.91 5.71 2.76
CA VAL A 57 -7.95 4.82 3.29
C VAL A 57 -7.59 3.35 3.05
N LYS A 58 -7.98 2.48 3.98
CA LYS A 58 -7.99 1.03 3.75
C LYS A 58 -9.18 0.72 2.84
N GLN A 59 -8.92 0.14 1.67
CA GLN A 59 -9.97 -0.42 0.84
C GLN A 59 -10.39 -1.73 1.51
N GLU A 60 -11.54 -1.71 2.19
CA GLU A 60 -12.18 -2.93 2.66
C GLU A 60 -12.63 -3.71 1.43
N ASP A 61 -12.15 -4.94 1.31
CA ASP A 61 -12.54 -5.83 0.23
C ASP A 61 -14.08 -5.98 0.31
N PRO A 62 -14.85 -5.67 -0.75
CA PRO A 62 -16.31 -5.74 -0.71
C PRO A 62 -16.85 -7.17 -0.53
N ALA A 63 -15.98 -8.17 -0.34
CA ALA A 63 -16.33 -9.58 -0.10
C ALA A 63 -16.50 -9.95 1.39
N ALA A 64 -16.35 -9.01 2.34
CA ALA A 64 -16.51 -9.28 3.77
C ALA A 64 -17.96 -9.13 4.30
N GLU A 65 -18.95 -8.97 3.44
CA GLU A 65 -20.37 -9.17 3.79
C GLU A 65 -20.96 -10.34 2.99
N SER A 66 -20.90 -11.55 3.56
CA SER A 66 -21.88 -12.64 3.37
C SER A 66 -21.71 -13.75 4.40
#